data_AF-A0A379UYR4-F1
#
_entry.id   AF-A0A379UYR4-F1
#
_cell.length_a   1.000
_cell.length_b   1.000
_cell.length_c   1.000
_cell.angle_alpha   90.00
_cell.angle_beta   90.00
_cell.angle_gamma   90.00
#
_symmetry.space_group_name_H-M   'P 1'
#
loop_
_entity.id
_entity.type
_entity.pdbx_description
1 polymer ?
#
loop_
_entity_poly.entity_id
_entity_poly.type
_entity_poly.pdbx_seq_one_letter_code
_entity_poly.pdbx_strand_id
1 'polypeptide(L)' 'MLYGNFAENGCIVKTAGVDDSILKFTGPAKVYESQDDAVEAILGGKVVEGDVVVIRYEGPKGGRECRKCSIRPVS' A
#
# COMPACT_ATOMS: atom_id res chain seq x y z
N MET A 1 -4.65 -14.71 -4.26
CA MET A 1 -3.94 -13.99 -5.35
C MET A 1 -4.95 -13.06 -6.01
N LEU A 2 -4.57 -11.81 -6.31
CA LEU A 2 -5.45 -10.82 -6.94
C LEU A 2 -4.92 -10.46 -8.33
N TYR A 3 -5.81 -10.14 -9.26
CA TYR A 3 -5.50 -9.71 -10.63
C TYR A 3 -6.35 -8.50 -10.99
N GLY A 4 -5.87 -7.69 -11.93
CA GLY A 4 -6.61 -6.54 -12.45
C GLY A 4 -5.73 -5.62 -13.28
N ASN A 5 -6.28 -4.51 -13.75
CA ASN A 5 -5.56 -3.49 -14.53
C ASN A 5 -4.33 -2.92 -13.81
N PHE A 6 -4.33 -2.87 -12.47
CA PHE A 6 -3.16 -2.46 -11.68
C PHE A 6 -2.14 -3.59 -11.44
N ALA A 7 -2.52 -4.84 -11.64
CA ALA A 7 -1.71 -6.02 -11.34
C ALA A 7 -1.98 -7.12 -12.37
N GLU A 8 -1.60 -6.88 -13.62
CA GLU A 8 -1.84 -7.81 -14.73
C GLU A 8 -1.13 -9.16 -14.50
N ASN A 9 0.08 -9.11 -13.95
CA ASN A 9 0.86 -10.30 -13.58
C ASN A 9 0.51 -10.84 -12.17
N GLY A 10 -0.51 -10.27 -11.55
CA GLY A 10 -1.01 -10.63 -10.23
C GLY A 10 -0.28 -9.95 -9.07
N CYS A 11 -0.95 -9.90 -7.92
CA CYS A 11 -0.36 -9.48 -6.65
C CYS A 11 -0.78 -10.40 -5.50
N ILE A 12 -0.01 -10.32 -4.41
CA ILE A 12 -0.20 -11.12 -3.20
C ILE A 12 -0.72 -10.23 -2.08
N VAL A 13 -1.75 -10.71 -1.40
CA VAL A 13 -2.30 -10.13 -0.19
C VAL A 13 -2.28 -11.18 0.91
N LYS A 14 -1.96 -10.77 2.14
CA LYS A 14 -2.10 -11.62 3.31
C LYS A 14 -3.50 -11.41 3.88
N THR A 15 -4.36 -12.41 3.76
CA THR A 15 -5.73 -12.38 4.28
C THR A 15 -5.79 -12.72 5.78
N ALA A 16 -4.78 -13.44 6.29
CA ALA A 16 -4.70 -13.76 7.72
C ALA A 16 -4.54 -12.49 8.56
N GLY A 17 -5.53 -12.18 9.39
CA GLY A 17 -5.58 -11.00 10.26
C GLY A 17 -6.42 -9.84 9.72
N VAL A 18 -7.16 -10.04 8.63
CA VAL A 18 -8.11 -9.07 8.07
C VAL A 18 -9.53 -9.63 8.24
N ASP A 19 -10.47 -8.79 8.68
CA ASP A 19 -11.88 -9.15 8.80
C ASP A 19 -12.52 -9.37 7.42
N ASP A 20 -13.45 -10.32 7.31
CA ASP A 20 -14.11 -10.66 6.04
C ASP A 20 -14.83 -9.46 5.41
N SER A 21 -15.31 -8.52 6.24
CA SER A 21 -15.94 -7.28 5.76
C SER A 21 -14.98 -6.35 4.99
N ILE A 22 -13.66 -6.50 5.20
CA ILE A 22 -12.61 -5.63 4.61
C ILE A 22 -11.99 -6.29 3.36
N LEU A 23 -12.42 -7.50 2.98
CA LEU A 23 -11.97 -8.16 1.74
C LEU A 23 -12.30 -7.35 0.48
N LYS A 24 -13.25 -6.41 0.58
CA LYS A 24 -13.52 -5.39 -0.43
C LYS A 24 -13.35 -4.02 0.21
N PHE A 25 -12.39 -3.26 -0.31
CA PHE A 25 -12.13 -1.90 0.12
C PHE A 25 -12.09 -0.98 -1.10
N THR A 26 -12.61 0.24 -0.97
CA THR A 26 -12.58 1.24 -2.03
C THR A 26 -12.48 2.62 -1.39
N GLY A 27 -11.61 3.45 -1.94
CA GLY A 27 -11.31 4.75 -1.39
C GLY A 27 -10.52 5.61 -2.37
N PRO A 28 -10.38 6.92 -2.10
CA PRO A 28 -9.54 7.79 -2.90
C PRO A 28 -8.07 7.40 -2.78
N ALA A 29 -7.37 7.38 -3.92
CA ALA A 29 -5.97 6.96 -3.96
C ALA A 29 -5.03 8.10 -3.53
N LYS A 30 -4.13 7.81 -2.60
CA LYS A 30 -3.00 8.65 -2.18
C LYS A 30 -1.71 8.01 -2.66
N VAL A 31 -1.11 8.57 -3.71
CA VAL A 31 0.05 8.00 -4.40
C VAL A 31 1.34 8.62 -3.87
N TYR A 32 2.31 7.78 -3.53
CA TYR A 32 3.64 8.14 -3.05
C TYR A 32 4.71 7.38 -3.85
N GLU A 33 5.89 7.97 -3.98
CA GLU A 33 6.98 7.40 -4.79
C GLU A 33 8.05 6.70 -3.94
N SER A 34 7.95 6.78 -2.62
CA SER A 34 8.82 6.08 -1.67
C SER A 34 8.07 5.71 -0.39
N GLN A 35 8.59 4.72 0.35
CA GLN A 35 8.07 4.39 1.67
C GLN A 35 8.15 5.59 2.64
N ASP A 36 9.24 6.35 2.60
CA ASP A 36 9.49 7.44 3.53
C ASP A 36 8.44 8.56 3.36
N ASP A 37 8.12 8.93 2.12
CA ASP A 37 7.06 9.90 1.81
C ASP A 37 5.68 9.45 2.32
N ALA A 38 5.38 8.15 2.18
CA ALA A 38 4.13 7.58 2.64
C ALA A 38 4.05 7.59 4.17
N VAL A 39 5.15 7.26 4.87
CA VAL A 39 5.23 7.31 6.33
C VAL A 39 5.07 8.74 6.84
N GLU A 40 5.74 9.72 6.24
CA GLU A 40 5.59 11.13 6.61
C GLU A 40 4.16 11.62 6.39
N ALA A 41 3.50 11.20 5.31
CA ALA A 41 2.12 11.57 5.05
C ALA A 41 1.13 10.94 6.03
N ILE A 42 1.36 9.70 6.43
CA ILE A 42 0.56 9.00 7.45
C ILE A 42 0.75 9.68 8.82
N LEU A 43 2.00 9.88 9.25
CA LEU A 43 2.31 10.53 10.54
C LEU A 43 1.89 12.01 10.57
N GLY A 44 1.91 12.67 9.42
CA GLY A 44 1.46 14.06 9.25
C GLY A 44 -0.04 14.23 9.05
N GLY A 45 -0.84 13.16 9.13
CA GLY A 45 -2.30 13.22 9.02
C GLY A 45 -2.85 13.56 7.62
N LYS A 46 -2.03 13.41 6.57
CA LYS A 46 -2.45 13.60 5.17
C LYS A 46 -3.21 12.38 4.62
N VAL A 47 -2.96 11.22 5.21
CA VAL A 47 -3.69 9.97 4.97
C VAL A 47 -4.69 9.79 6.12
N VAL A 48 -5.95 9.60 5.78
CA VAL A 48 -7.04 9.40 6.74
C VAL A 48 -7.74 8.07 6.52
N GLU A 49 -8.60 7.69 7.45
CA GLU A 49 -9.42 6.49 7.31
C GLU A 49 -10.23 6.53 6.00
N GLY A 50 -10.21 5.41 5.27
CA GLY A 50 -10.87 5.29 3.97
C GLY A 50 -9.97 5.62 2.77
N ASP A 51 -8.78 6.20 2.95
CA ASP A 51 -7.84 6.40 1.85
C ASP A 51 -7.17 5.08 1.40
N VAL A 52 -6.87 4.97 0.10
CA VAL A 52 -6.03 3.89 -0.46
C VAL A 52 -4.61 4.43 -0.67
N VAL A 53 -3.67 4.02 0.18
CA VAL A 53 -2.25 4.39 0.02
C VAL A 53 -1.61 3.51 -1.05
N VAL A 54 -1.03 4.13 -2.08
CA VAL A 54 -0.32 3.46 -3.16
C VAL A 54 1.12 3.94 -3.15
N ILE A 55 2.07 3.03 -2.94
CA ILE A 55 3.51 3.34 -2.97
C ILE A 55 4.10 2.72 -4.23
N ARG A 56 4.70 3.53 -5.10
CA ARG A 56 5.34 3.08 -6.34
C ARG A 56 6.86 3.05 -6.20
N TYR A 57 7.51 2.47 -7.21
CA TYR A 57 8.98 2.35 -7.30
C TYR A 57 9.70 1.59 -6.18
N GLU A 58 8.99 0.99 -5.22
CA GLU A 58 9.56 0.08 -4.21
C GLU A 58 9.77 -1.36 -4.72
N GLY A 59 9.57 -1.59 -6.02
CA GLY A 59 9.82 -2.88 -6.67
C GLY A 59 11.31 -3.17 -6.87
N PRO A 60 11.67 -4.41 -7.26
CA PRO A 60 13.06 -4.87 -7.36
C PRO A 60 13.95 -4.08 -8.33
N LYS A 61 13.36 -3.30 -9.24
CA LYS A 61 14.08 -2.40 -10.16
C LYS A 61 14.10 -0.93 -9.73
N GLY A 62 13.23 -0.51 -8.81
CA GLY A 62 13.12 0.89 -8.41
C GLY A 62 13.97 1.25 -7.17
N GLY A 63 14.31 0.27 -6.33
CA GLY A 63 15.36 0.40 -5.32
C GLY A 63 16.70 -0.19 -5.79
N ARG A 64 17.83 0.34 -5.29
CA ARG A 64 19.18 -0.29 -5.49
C ARG A 64 19.23 -1.73 -4.95
N GLU A 65 18.30 -2.06 -4.05
CA GLU A 65 17.95 -3.37 -3.55
C GLU A 65 16.46 -3.38 -3.17
N CYS A 66 15.73 -4.47 -3.44
CA CYS A 66 14.34 -4.64 -3.02
C CYS A 66 14.26 -4.61 -1.49
N ARG A 67 13.99 -3.46 -0.87
CA ARG A 67 13.78 -3.34 0.57
C ARG A 67 12.37 -3.80 0.92
N LYS A 68 12.20 -4.33 2.14
CA LYS A 68 10.88 -4.69 2.65
C LYS A 68 10.08 -3.41 2.87
N CYS A 69 9.08 -3.16 2.01
CA CYS A 69 8.12 -2.10 2.23
C CYS A 69 7.16 -2.51 3.36
N SER A 70 7.25 -1.85 4.52
CA SER A 70 6.35 -2.10 5.64
C SER A 70 5.98 -0.79 6.33
N ILE A 71 4.74 -0.37 6.13
CA ILE A 71 4.11 0.71 6.88
C ILE A 71 3.35 0.13 8.07
N ARG A 72 3.52 0.73 9.24
CA ARG A 72 2.67 0.43 10.40
C ARG A 72 1.49 1.40 10.39
N PRO A 73 0.25 0.92 10.49
CA PRO A 73 -0.89 1.81 10.69
C PRO A 73 -0.71 2.58 12.00
N VAL A 74 -1.07 3.87 11.99
CA VAL A 74 -1.24 4.63 13.22
C VAL A 74 -2.60 4.24 13.79
N SER A 75 -2.60 3.81 15.05
CA SER A 75 -3.80 3.41 15.80
C SER A 75 -4.82 4.51 15.93
#